data_AF-A0A0M4GRU8-F1
#
_entry.id   AF-A0A0M4GRU8-F1
#
_cell.length_a   1.000
_cell.length_b   1.000
_cell.length_c   1.000
_cell.angle_alpha   90.00
_cell.angle_beta   90.00
_cell.angle_gamma   90.00
#
_symmetry.space_group_name_H-M   'P 1'
#
loop_
_entity.id
_entity.type
_entity.pdbx_description
1 polymer ?
#
loop_
_entity_poly.entity_id
_entity_poly.type
_entity_poly.pdbx_seq_one_letter_code
_entity_poly.pdbx_strand_id
1 'polypeptide(L)'
;MLRSTPYCNLIAQGRSQEGNDIAAVERIFIKGMKRDEIRFAWYKQVNGSERFQPRPLDLTEEELLKVLEDGVANGVFSTSFRENLKKIL
;
A
#
# COMPACT_ATOMS: atom_id res chain seq x y z
N MET A 1 -4.17 6.60 -11.22
CA MET A 1 -4.49 5.16 -11.37
C MET A 1 -3.26 4.48 -11.94
N LEU A 2 -2.70 3.52 -11.21
CA LEU A 2 -1.40 2.91 -11.51
C LEU A 2 -1.53 1.57 -12.22
N ARG A 3 -2.55 0.77 -11.87
CA ARG A 3 -2.79 -0.57 -12.45
C ARG A 3 -4.27 -0.91 -12.37
N SER A 4 -4.76 -1.74 -13.29
CA SER A 4 -6.13 -2.28 -13.23
C SER A 4 -6.12 -3.79 -13.43
N THR A 5 -6.93 -4.51 -12.66
CA THR A 5 -7.18 -5.96 -12.81
C THR A 5 -8.69 -6.20 -12.87
N PRO A 6 -9.17 -7.40 -13.23
CA PRO A 6 -10.61 -7.72 -13.16
C PRO A 6 -11.20 -7.53 -11.76
N TYR A 7 -10.40 -7.70 -10.70
CA TYR A 7 -10.82 -7.58 -9.30
C TYR A 7 -10.85 -6.12 -8.81
N CYS A 8 -9.77 -5.35 -9.04
CA CYS A 8 -9.61 -4.03 -8.45
C CYS A 8 -8.80 -3.07 -9.34
N ASN A 9 -8.85 -1.80 -9.00
CA ASN A 9 -7.99 -0.76 -9.56
C ASN A 9 -7.01 -0.29 -8.49
N LEU A 10 -5.71 -0.27 -8.78
CA LEU A 10 -4.71 0.38 -7.94
C LEU A 10 -4.71 1.88 -8.21
N ILE A 11 -5.12 2.68 -7.23
CA ILE A 11 -5.27 4.13 -7.36
C ILE A 11 -3.97 4.83 -7.03
N ALA A 12 -3.39 4.50 -5.86
CA ALA A 12 -2.17 5.07 -5.30
C ALA A 12 -1.43 3.99 -4.51
N GLN A 13 -0.12 4.14 -4.37
CA GLN A 13 0.76 3.21 -3.67
C GLN A 13 1.86 4.01 -2.96
N GLY A 14 2.13 3.66 -1.71
CA GLY A 14 3.37 3.98 -1.02
C GLY A 14 4.15 2.70 -0.74
N ARG A 15 5.47 2.78 -0.71
CA ARG A 15 6.34 1.61 -0.56
C ARG A 15 7.65 1.91 0.15
N SER A 16 8.22 0.88 0.77
CA SER A 16 9.60 0.82 1.22
C SER A 16 10.26 -0.45 0.68
N GLN A 17 11.59 -0.44 0.56
CA GLN A 17 12.35 -1.60 0.10
C GLN A 17 13.52 -1.87 1.04
N GLU A 18 13.65 -3.13 1.43
CA GLU A 18 14.81 -3.65 2.15
C GLU A 18 15.34 -4.88 1.42
N GLY A 19 16.55 -4.75 0.85
CA GLY A 19 17.10 -5.78 -0.03
C GLY A 19 16.16 -6.09 -1.19
N ASN A 20 15.68 -7.33 -1.27
CA ASN A 20 14.73 -7.77 -2.29
C ASN A 20 13.27 -7.67 -1.85
N ASP A 21 13.00 -7.32 -0.60
CA ASP A 21 11.66 -7.26 -0.05
C ASP A 21 11.09 -5.85 -0.17
N ILE A 22 9.88 -5.76 -0.73
CA ILE A 22 9.18 -4.51 -0.97
C ILE A 22 7.85 -4.57 -0.22
N ALA A 23 7.74 -3.71 0.78
CA ALA A 23 6.52 -3.50 1.54
C ALA A 23 5.72 -2.38 0.89
N ALA A 24 4.41 -2.56 0.73
CA ALA A 24 3.56 -1.56 0.12
C ALA A 24 2.26 -1.35 0.89
N VAL A 25 1.83 -0.09 0.95
CA VAL A 25 0.46 0.31 1.34
C VAL A 25 -0.22 0.94 0.14
N GLU A 26 -1.40 0.45 -0.19
CA GLU A 26 -2.06 0.73 -1.45
C GLU A 26 -3.49 1.19 -1.24
N ARG A 27 -3.92 2.20 -2.01
CA ARG A 27 -5.33 2.51 -2.15
C ARG A 27 -5.86 1.80 -3.38
N ILE A 28 -6.82 0.90 -3.18
CA ILE A 28 -7.43 0.13 -4.26
C ILE A 28 -8.93 0.37 -4.32
N PHE A 29 -9.50 0.44 -5.52
CA PHE A 29 -10.94 0.42 -5.71
C PHE A 29 -11.39 -0.99 -6.07
N ILE A 30 -12.20 -1.61 -5.21
CA ILE A 30 -12.77 -2.94 -5.44
C ILE A 30 -13.97 -2.82 -6.38
N LYS A 31 -13.89 -3.42 -7.57
CA LYS A 31 -14.92 -3.25 -8.61
C LYS A 31 -16.27 -3.85 -8.20
N GLY A 32 -16.26 -5.03 -7.59
CA GLY A 32 -17.47 -5.72 -7.14
C GLY A 32 -18.19 -5.01 -5.98
N MET A 33 -17.44 -4.38 -5.08
CA MET A 33 -17.98 -3.71 -3.90
C MET A 33 -18.15 -2.20 -4.07
N LYS A 34 -17.63 -1.63 -5.17
CA LYS A 34 -17.65 -0.20 -5.51
C LYS A 34 -17.16 0.71 -4.39
N ARG A 35 -16.05 0.33 -3.74
CA ARG A 35 -15.45 1.11 -2.65
C ARG A 35 -13.94 1.11 -2.72
N ASP A 36 -13.35 2.12 -2.11
CA ASP A 36 -11.92 2.17 -1.86
C ASP A 36 -11.57 1.37 -0.60
N GLU A 37 -10.44 0.66 -0.65
CA GLU A 37 -9.85 -0.07 0.45
C GLU A 37 -8.36 0.25 0.55
N ILE A 38 -7.81 0.12 1.75
CA ILE A 38 -6.36 0.19 1.99
C ILE A 38 -5.85 -1.25 2.07
N ARG A 39 -4.91 -1.59 1.20
CA ARG A 39 -4.29 -2.92 1.14
C ARG A 39 -2.82 -2.83 1.52
N PHE A 40 -2.39 -3.71 2.41
CA PHE A 40 -0.98 -4.00 2.62
C PHE A 40 -0.57 -5.14 1.70
N ALA A 41 0.52 -4.96 0.98
CA ALA A 41 1.00 -5.91 -0.01
C ALA A 41 2.51 -6.11 0.12
N TRP A 42 2.94 -7.34 -0.12
CA TRP A 42 4.34 -7.72 -0.12
C TRP A 42 4.75 -8.14 -1.53
N TYR A 43 5.84 -7.56 -2.02
CA TYR A 43 6.47 -7.95 -3.26
C TYR A 43 7.93 -8.34 -3.01
N LYS A 44 8.45 -9.24 -3.85
CA LYS A 44 9.88 -9.54 -3.93
C LYS A 44 10.44 -9.16 -5.27
N GLN A 45 11.59 -8.49 -5.28
CA GLN A 45 12.38 -8.30 -6.49
C GLN A 45 13.10 -9.60 -6.86
N VAL A 46 12.76 -10.17 -8.01
CA VAL A 46 13.33 -11.41 -8.54
C VAL A 46 13.71 -11.18 -9.98
N ASN A 47 15.01 -11.22 -10.29
CA ASN A 47 15.57 -11.03 -11.64
C ASN A 47 15.04 -9.76 -12.33
N GLY A 48 15.03 -8.63 -11.60
CA GLY A 48 14.57 -7.33 -12.12
C GLY A 48 13.05 -7.17 -12.22
N SER A 49 12.26 -8.17 -11.78
CA SER A 49 10.79 -8.11 -11.78
C SER A 49 10.23 -8.21 -10.36
N GLU A 50 9.18 -7.43 -10.06
CA GLU A 50 8.47 -7.49 -8.79
C GLU A 50 7.43 -8.64 -8.80
N ARG A 51 7.50 -9.53 -7.82
CA ARG A 51 6.59 -10.66 -7.65
C ARG A 51 5.80 -10.54 -6.35
N PHE A 52 4.48 -10.47 -6.47
CA PHE A 52 3.57 -10.45 -5.32
C PHE A 52 3.69 -11.74 -4.50
N GLN A 53 3.73 -11.60 -3.18
CA GLN A 53 3.74 -12.70 -2.24
C GLN A 53 2.33 -12.88 -1.64
N PRO A 54 1.67 -14.04 -1.79
CA PRO A 54 0.32 -14.28 -1.26
C PRO A 54 0.37 -14.60 0.24
N ARG A 55 0.97 -13.70 1.02
CA ARG A 55 1.11 -13.80 2.48
C ARG A 55 0.81 -12.43 3.11
N PRO A 56 0.43 -12.41 4.39
CA PRO A 56 0.37 -11.15 5.15
C PRO A 56 1.71 -10.41 5.06
N LEU A 57 1.62 -9.08 5.12
CA LEU A 57 2.78 -8.21 5.26
C LEU A 57 2.99 -7.98 6.76
N ASP A 58 4.07 -8.54 7.29
CA ASP A 58 4.50 -8.34 8.67
C ASP A 58 5.64 -7.31 8.67
N LEU A 59 5.52 -6.27 9.49
CA LEU A 59 6.49 -5.19 9.59
C LEU A 59 6.79 -4.88 11.06
N THR A 60 8.03 -4.48 11.33
CA THR A 60 8.37 -3.74 12.55
C THR A 60 7.70 -2.37 12.55
N GLU A 61 7.64 -1.71 13.71
CA GLU A 61 7.09 -0.35 13.81
C GLU A 61 7.85 0.66 12.93
N GLU A 62 9.18 0.53 12.84
CA GLU A 62 10.02 1.39 12.01
C GLU A 62 9.72 1.23 10.51
N GLU A 63 9.60 -0.01 10.04
CA GLU A 63 9.26 -0.29 8.64
C GLU A 63 7.83 0.17 8.30
N LEU A 64 6.89 -0.05 9.23
CA LEU A 64 5.52 0.41 9.07
C LEU A 64 5.48 1.94 8.92
N LEU A 65 6.20 2.68 9.77
CA LEU A 65 6.30 4.14 9.65
C LEU A 65 6.83 4.57 8.28
N LYS A 66 7.91 3.96 7.78
CA LYS A 66 8.46 4.28 6.44
C LYS A 66 7.43 4.08 5.33
N VAL A 67 6.68 2.98 5.35
CA VAL A 67 5.64 2.69 4.35
C VAL A 67 4.46 3.67 4.47
N LEU A 68 4.06 4.02 5.69
CA LEU A 68 2.99 4.99 5.92
C LEU A 68 3.38 6.40 5.49
N GLU A 69 4.62 6.83 5.76
CA GLU A 69 5.17 8.13 5.31
C GLU A 69 5.12 8.25 3.79
N ASP A 70 5.64 7.26 3.07
CA ASP A 70 5.59 7.23 1.62
C ASP A 70 4.14 7.14 1.10
N GLY A 71 3.27 6.39 1.79
CA GLY A 71 1.84 6.33 1.49
C GLY A 71 1.12 7.68 1.65
N VAL A 72 1.46 8.46 2.68
CA VAL A 72 0.95 9.82 2.88
C VAL A 72 1.41 10.74 1.75
N ALA A 73 2.70 10.68 1.39
CA ALA A 73 3.29 11.47 0.31
C ALA A 73 2.65 11.16 -1.05
N ASN A 74 2.36 9.88 -1.32
CA ASN A 74 1.77 9.42 -2.58
C ASN A 74 0.22 9.43 -2.60
N GLY A 75 -0.43 10.00 -1.57
CA GLY A 75 -1.88 10.17 -1.56
C GLY A 75 -2.69 8.87 -1.42
N VAL A 76 -2.10 7.83 -0.83
CA VAL A 76 -2.80 6.59 -0.47
C VAL A 76 -3.95 6.89 0.50
N PHE A 77 -3.71 7.75 1.48
CA PHE A 77 -4.70 8.11 2.48
C PHE A 77 -5.48 9.36 2.09
N SER A 78 -6.81 9.34 2.24
CA SER A 78 -7.63 10.53 2.03
C SER A 78 -7.31 11.63 3.05
N THR A 79 -7.64 12.88 2.71
CA THR A 79 -7.54 14.00 3.66
C THR A 79 -8.36 13.72 4.92
N SER A 80 -9.59 13.19 4.77
CA SER A 80 -10.47 12.87 5.91
C SER A 80 -9.86 11.82 6.84
N PHE A 81 -9.21 10.78 6.31
CA PHE A 81 -8.52 9.78 7.12
C PHE A 81 -7.36 10.42 7.89
N ARG A 82 -6.53 11.22 7.22
CA ARG A 82 -5.38 11.88 7.84
C ARG A 82 -5.79 12.81 8.99
N GLU A 83 -6.83 13.61 8.79
CA GLU A 83 -7.36 14.50 9.83
C GLU A 83 -7.97 13.73 11.00
N ASN A 84 -8.55 12.55 10.78
CA ASN A 84 -9.03 11.70 11.88
C ASN A 84 -7.89 10.96 12.58
N LEU A 85 -6.86 10.53 11.85
CA LEU A 85 -5.68 9.89 12.43
C LEU A 85 -4.93 10.83 13.38
N LYS A 86 -4.77 12.11 13.02
CA LYS A 86 -4.18 13.14 13.89
C LYS A 86 -4.92 13.36 15.22
N LYS A 87 -6.18 12.91 15.35
CA LYS A 87 -6.98 13.08 16.58
C LYS A 87 -6.82 11.93 17.56
N ILE A 88 -6.23 10.81 17.12
CA ILE A 88 -6.01 9.61 17.96
C ILE A 88 -4.53 9.35 18.24
N LEU A 89 -3.64 10.20 17.71
CA LEU A 89 -2.21 10.28 18.01
C LEU A 89 -1.98 11.49 18.92
#